data_AF-A0A3N5Q6B3-F1
#
_entry.id   AF-A0A3N5Q6B3-F1
#
_cell.length_a   1.000
_cell.length_b   1.000
_cell.length_c   1.000
_cell.angle_alpha   90.00
_cell.angle_beta   90.00
_cell.angle_gamma   90.00
#
_symmetry.space_group_name_H-M   'P 1'
#
loop_
_entity.id
_entity.type
_entity.pdbx_description
1 polymer ?
#
loop_
_entity_poly.entity_id
_entity_poly.type
_entity_poly.pdbx_seq_one_letter_code
_entity_poly.pdbx_strand_id
1 'polypeptide(L)'
;MTKLIPFILIIFSLGCEESDNNVTAQKTNTAELNNIVKQALDNDSSANSRLGNLVAYSREKYNQVITDSIFSGNKTYYYVLLENDNPAHNRFAVYDSMLTPLFVDKSLNGNIAIEKINTSAKEFVKADEVYLSKDTLLLNRISLYSIERDRVSLVFRTHTKFVKPGYEYLQDIIEISDTLIKTKISGTRRFALTNREDVFKFNSSEKKYTSSQNLFDIFIKNEIENFDFSPVKKQLTE
;
A
#
# COMPACT_ATOMS: atom_id res chain seq x y z
N MET A 1 -17.40 -8.26 85.07
CA MET A 1 -16.56 -7.37 84.26
C MET A 1 -15.66 -8.20 83.37
N THR A 2 -16.13 -8.47 82.15
CA THR A 2 -15.47 -9.27 81.12
C THR A 2 -14.49 -8.40 80.35
N LYS A 3 -13.21 -8.79 80.28
CA LYS A 3 -12.18 -8.12 79.48
C LYS A 3 -12.29 -8.59 78.02
N LEU A 4 -12.62 -7.68 77.11
CA LEU A 4 -12.45 -7.89 75.66
C LEU A 4 -10.96 -7.71 75.31
N ILE A 5 -10.37 -8.71 74.67
CA ILE A 5 -9.05 -8.65 74.04
C ILE A 5 -9.28 -8.27 72.58
N PRO A 6 -8.68 -7.19 72.02
CA PRO A 6 -8.76 -6.93 70.60
C PRO A 6 -7.70 -7.78 69.87
N PHE A 7 -8.17 -8.62 68.95
CA PHE A 7 -7.36 -9.39 68.02
C PHE A 7 -6.96 -8.44 66.87
N ILE A 8 -5.70 -7.99 66.85
CA ILE A 8 -5.14 -7.18 65.76
C ILE A 8 -4.84 -8.12 64.58
N LEU A 9 -5.61 -8.00 63.51
CA LEU A 9 -5.37 -8.65 62.22
C LEU A 9 -4.24 -7.88 61.51
N ILE A 10 -3.07 -8.51 61.37
CA ILE A 10 -1.97 -8.00 60.54
C ILE A 10 -2.24 -8.46 59.10
N ILE A 11 -2.69 -7.52 58.26
CA ILE A 11 -2.80 -7.72 56.81
C ILE A 11 -1.41 -7.48 56.22
N PHE A 12 -0.69 -8.56 55.89
CA PHE A 12 0.51 -8.48 55.06
C PHE A 12 0.10 -8.12 53.63
N SER A 13 0.27 -6.85 53.25
CA SER A 13 0.29 -6.43 51.86
C SER A 13 1.60 -6.92 51.24
N LEU A 14 1.54 -8.08 50.58
CA LEU A 14 2.55 -8.50 49.60
C LEU A 14 2.50 -7.49 48.45
N GLY A 15 3.41 -6.52 48.49
CA GLY A 15 3.70 -5.65 47.35
C GLY A 15 4.24 -6.51 46.22
N CYS A 16 3.46 -6.65 45.15
CA CYS A 16 3.98 -7.11 43.88
C CYS A 16 4.90 -6.00 43.37
N GLU A 17 6.20 -6.24 43.38
CA GLU A 17 7.17 -5.40 42.66
C GLU A 17 6.84 -5.55 41.17
N GLU A 18 6.08 -4.59 40.64
CA GLU A 18 5.97 -4.41 39.22
C GLU A 18 7.37 -4.00 38.75
N SER A 19 8.09 -4.95 38.16
CA SER A 19 9.39 -4.66 37.56
C SER A 19 9.15 -3.61 36.49
N ASP A 20 9.64 -2.41 36.74
CA ASP A 20 9.58 -1.26 35.84
C ASP A 20 10.54 -1.54 34.67
N ASN A 21 10.11 -2.46 33.79
CA ASN A 21 10.74 -2.73 32.52
C ASN A 21 10.43 -1.51 31.65
N ASN A 22 11.21 -0.45 31.85
CA ASN A 22 11.44 0.57 30.86
C ASN A 22 12.13 -0.10 29.66
N VAL A 23 11.36 -0.90 28.90
CA VAL A 23 11.70 -1.26 27.54
C VAL A 23 11.70 0.07 26.82
N THR A 24 12.89 0.65 26.69
CA THR A 24 13.12 1.74 25.77
C THR A 24 12.76 1.16 24.42
N ALA A 25 11.56 1.52 23.97
CA ALA A 25 11.03 1.27 22.65
C ALA A 25 12.15 1.39 21.63
N GLN A 26 12.66 0.25 21.15
CA GLN A 26 13.78 0.24 20.22
C GLN A 26 13.27 0.84 18.92
N LYS A 27 13.78 2.04 18.60
CA LYS A 27 13.42 2.75 17.38
C LYS A 27 13.85 1.89 16.19
N THR A 28 12.90 1.46 15.38
CA THR A 28 13.16 0.56 14.26
C THR A 28 14.03 1.26 13.20
N ASN A 29 14.83 0.48 12.47
CA ASN A 29 15.49 0.90 11.25
C ASN A 29 15.20 -0.09 10.11
N THR A 30 15.59 0.23 8.87
CA THR A 30 15.29 -0.60 7.70
C THR A 30 15.87 -2.02 7.81
N ALA A 31 17.04 -2.19 8.41
CA ALA A 31 17.64 -3.52 8.58
C ALA A 31 16.87 -4.37 9.60
N GLU A 32 16.39 -3.76 10.68
CA GLU A 32 15.52 -4.41 11.66
C GLU A 32 14.18 -4.78 11.03
N LEU A 33 13.53 -3.86 10.30
CA LEU A 33 12.29 -4.15 9.57
C LEU A 33 12.47 -5.34 8.62
N ASN A 34 13.54 -5.35 7.83
CA ASN A 34 13.85 -6.44 6.92
C ASN A 34 13.98 -7.78 7.65
N ASN A 35 14.62 -7.81 8.82
CA ASN A 35 14.74 -9.02 9.62
C ASN A 35 13.37 -9.52 10.15
N ILE A 36 12.54 -8.61 10.65
CA ILE A 36 11.19 -8.95 11.14
C ILE A 36 10.33 -9.48 10.00
N VAL A 37 10.39 -8.86 8.82
CA VAL A 37 9.68 -9.34 7.63
C VAL A 37 10.15 -10.75 7.28
N LYS A 38 11.47 -11.01 7.21
CA LYS A 38 11.98 -12.36 6.93
C LYS A 38 11.47 -13.41 7.94
N GLN A 39 11.53 -13.11 9.23
CA GLN A 39 11.01 -14.00 10.27
C GLN A 39 9.50 -14.28 10.09
N ALA A 40 8.71 -13.24 9.79
CA ALA A 40 7.28 -13.40 9.55
C ALA A 40 6.99 -14.27 8.31
N LEU A 41 7.79 -14.12 7.25
CA LEU A 41 7.73 -14.96 6.05
C LEU A 41 8.12 -16.42 6.33
N ASP A 42 9.02 -16.64 7.29
CA ASP A 42 9.43 -17.96 7.79
C ASP A 42 8.46 -18.54 8.84
N ASN A 43 7.23 -18.01 8.92
CA ASN A 43 6.15 -18.43 9.82
C ASN A 43 6.34 -18.11 11.31
N ASP A 44 7.19 -17.14 11.66
CA ASP A 44 7.22 -16.60 13.03
C ASP A 44 5.97 -15.72 13.28
N SER A 45 5.05 -16.24 14.08
CA SER A 45 3.79 -15.56 14.41
C SER A 45 3.98 -14.31 15.26
N SER A 46 5.03 -14.25 16.08
CA SER A 46 5.38 -13.08 16.88
C SER A 46 5.87 -11.95 15.98
N ALA A 47 6.77 -12.27 15.03
CA ALA A 47 7.23 -11.31 14.03
C ALA A 47 6.08 -10.81 13.15
N ASN A 48 5.19 -11.69 12.69
CA ASN A 48 4.04 -11.28 11.89
C ASN A 48 3.05 -10.41 12.69
N SER A 49 2.86 -10.70 13.98
CA SER A 49 2.04 -9.88 14.87
C SER A 49 2.59 -8.46 15.01
N ARG A 50 3.92 -8.29 15.08
CA ARG A 50 4.58 -6.96 15.08
C ARG A 50 4.33 -6.18 13.79
N LEU A 51 4.07 -6.86 12.68
CA LEU A 51 3.71 -6.26 11.39
C LEU A 51 2.19 -6.08 11.22
N GLY A 52 1.39 -6.23 12.27
CA GLY A 52 -0.07 -6.15 12.17
C GLY A 52 -0.69 -7.29 11.35
N ASN A 53 -0.06 -8.48 11.38
CA ASN A 53 -0.45 -9.65 10.58
C ASN A 53 -0.44 -9.38 9.06
N LEU A 54 0.59 -8.67 8.59
CA LEU A 54 0.76 -8.34 7.18
C LEU A 54 0.86 -9.59 6.29
N VAL A 55 1.62 -10.59 6.75
CA VAL A 55 1.88 -11.83 6.01
C VAL A 55 0.68 -12.76 6.17
N ALA A 56 0.08 -13.16 5.05
CA ALA A 56 -0.91 -14.23 5.07
C ALA A 56 -0.18 -15.57 5.27
N TYR A 57 -0.66 -16.43 6.16
CA TYR A 57 -0.16 -17.79 6.33
C TYR A 57 -0.58 -18.67 5.15
N SER A 58 -0.08 -18.34 3.97
CA SER A 58 -0.25 -19.10 2.74
C SER A 58 1.15 -19.50 2.26
N ARG A 59 1.29 -20.71 1.71
CA ARG A 59 2.55 -21.20 1.13
C ARG A 59 2.90 -20.49 -0.20
N GLU A 60 2.42 -19.27 -0.35
CA GLU A 60 2.58 -18.47 -1.56
C GLU A 60 4.06 -18.14 -1.70
N LYS A 61 4.52 -18.23 -2.94
CA LYS A 61 5.85 -17.82 -3.29
C LYS A 61 5.85 -16.31 -3.49
N TYR A 62 6.88 -15.67 -2.96
CA TYR A 62 7.10 -14.24 -3.11
C TYR A 62 7.94 -14.01 -4.36
N ASN A 63 7.43 -13.19 -5.28
CA ASN A 63 8.19 -12.67 -6.39
C ASN A 63 9.17 -11.59 -5.91
N GLN A 64 8.71 -10.74 -4.99
CA GLN A 64 9.52 -9.64 -4.46
C GLN A 64 9.12 -9.28 -3.03
N VAL A 65 10.13 -8.95 -2.22
CA VAL A 65 9.95 -8.35 -0.89
C VAL A 65 10.81 -7.10 -0.84
N ILE A 66 10.18 -5.93 -0.71
CA ILE A 66 10.88 -4.65 -0.53
C ILE A 66 10.62 -4.14 0.87
N THR A 67 11.67 -3.73 1.56
CA THR A 67 11.59 -2.98 2.80
C THR A 67 12.46 -1.74 2.67
N ASP A 68 11.91 -0.57 2.99
CA ASP A 68 12.63 0.69 2.92
C ASP A 68 11.95 1.71 3.84
N SER A 69 12.47 2.93 3.84
CA SER A 69 12.01 4.03 4.67
C SER A 69 11.89 5.32 3.87
N ILE A 70 11.08 6.24 4.37
CA ILE A 70 10.91 7.56 3.80
C ILE A 70 10.83 8.58 4.94
N PHE A 71 11.52 9.70 4.75
CA PHE A 71 11.52 10.80 5.71
C PHE A 71 10.47 11.81 5.27
N SER A 72 9.56 12.16 6.17
CA SER A 72 8.54 13.18 5.93
C SER A 72 8.40 14.07 7.16
N GLY A 73 8.54 15.38 6.94
CA GLY A 73 8.65 16.37 8.01
C GLY A 73 9.87 16.15 8.91
N ASN A 74 9.65 15.60 10.11
CA ASN A 74 10.71 15.26 11.08
C ASN A 74 10.66 13.80 11.55
N LYS A 75 9.90 12.95 10.84
CA LYS A 75 9.69 11.54 11.19
C LYS A 75 10.14 10.64 10.05
N THR A 76 10.60 9.45 10.43
CA THR A 76 10.89 8.36 9.49
C THR A 76 9.75 7.37 9.52
N TYR A 77 9.27 7.02 8.34
CA TYR A 77 8.29 5.98 8.11
C TYR A 77 8.96 4.82 7.43
N TYR A 78 8.44 3.62 7.65
CA TYR A 78 8.93 2.40 7.04
C TYR A 78 7.84 1.81 6.18
N TYR A 79 8.19 1.22 5.05
CA TYR A 79 7.21 0.54 4.22
C TYR A 79 7.70 -0.84 3.79
N VAL A 80 6.72 -1.72 3.57
CA VAL A 80 6.91 -3.09 3.12
C VAL A 80 6.05 -3.30 1.88
N LEU A 81 6.65 -3.79 0.80
CA LEU A 81 5.94 -4.40 -0.32
C LEU A 81 6.16 -5.91 -0.27
N LEU A 82 5.08 -6.67 -0.27
CA LEU A 82 5.05 -8.11 -0.51
C LEU A 82 4.37 -8.35 -1.86
N GLU A 83 5.16 -8.68 -2.87
CA GLU A 83 4.67 -9.13 -4.17
C GLU A 83 4.67 -10.66 -4.21
N ASN A 84 3.50 -11.24 -4.48
CA ASN A 84 3.27 -12.68 -4.49
C ASN A 84 3.02 -13.16 -5.92
N ASP A 85 3.26 -14.44 -6.16
CA ASP A 85 2.91 -15.12 -7.41
C ASP A 85 1.41 -14.94 -7.73
N ASN A 86 0.55 -15.04 -6.71
CA ASN A 86 -0.87 -14.72 -6.80
C ASN A 86 -1.13 -13.27 -6.33
N PRO A 87 -1.51 -12.35 -7.24
CA PRO A 87 -1.69 -10.93 -6.92
C PRO A 87 -2.73 -10.62 -5.85
N ALA A 88 -3.70 -11.51 -5.59
CA ALA A 88 -4.67 -11.34 -4.50
C ALA A 88 -4.00 -11.25 -3.12
N HIS A 89 -2.77 -11.75 -3.00
CA HIS A 89 -1.97 -11.71 -1.79
C HIS A 89 -0.98 -10.56 -1.75
N ASN A 90 -0.88 -9.72 -2.79
CA ASN A 90 -0.02 -8.53 -2.78
C ASN A 90 -0.38 -7.59 -1.63
N ARG A 91 0.63 -7.12 -0.90
CA ARG A 91 0.46 -6.17 0.20
C ARG A 91 1.46 -5.03 0.10
N PHE A 92 0.98 -3.81 0.27
CA PHE A 92 1.83 -2.67 0.57
C PHE A 92 1.42 -2.10 1.92
N ALA A 93 2.36 -1.94 2.84
CA ALA A 93 2.08 -1.41 4.17
C ALA A 93 3.07 -0.34 4.56
N VAL A 94 2.60 0.63 5.34
CA VAL A 94 3.43 1.70 5.90
C VAL A 94 3.26 1.75 7.41
N TYR A 95 4.38 1.95 8.11
CA TYR A 95 4.53 1.91 9.54
C TYR A 95 5.23 3.17 10.05
N ASP A 96 4.96 3.52 11.31
CA ASP A 96 5.79 4.49 12.04
C ASP A 96 7.10 3.85 12.54
N SER A 97 7.91 4.59 13.29
CA SER A 97 9.18 4.11 13.84
C SER A 97 9.06 3.07 14.95
N MET A 98 7.84 2.80 15.41
CA MET A 98 7.48 1.81 16.42
C MET A 98 6.88 0.54 15.79
N LEU A 99 6.82 0.47 14.46
CA LEU A 99 6.10 -0.55 13.70
C LEU A 99 4.59 -0.57 13.93
N THR A 100 4.01 0.55 14.38
CA THR A 100 2.56 0.71 14.37
C THR A 100 2.10 0.79 12.92
N PRO A 101 1.17 -0.08 12.45
CA PRO A 101 0.66 -0.02 11.10
C PRO A 101 -0.16 1.25 10.90
N LEU A 102 0.25 2.10 9.95
CA LEU A 102 -0.44 3.33 9.59
C LEU A 102 -1.38 3.13 8.40
N PHE A 103 -1.01 2.23 7.47
CA PHE A 103 -1.76 1.98 6.26
C PHE A 103 -1.42 0.61 5.68
N VAL A 104 -2.41 -0.07 5.08
CA VAL A 104 -2.23 -1.33 4.35
C VAL A 104 -3.10 -1.30 3.09
N ASP A 105 -2.48 -1.50 1.93
CA ASP A 105 -3.12 -1.72 0.65
C ASP A 105 -3.07 -3.21 0.27
N LYS A 106 -4.24 -3.76 -0.05
CA LYS A 106 -4.44 -5.16 -0.47
C LYS A 106 -4.95 -5.29 -1.90
N SER A 107 -4.95 -4.18 -2.65
CA SER A 107 -5.59 -4.06 -3.96
C SER A 107 -4.61 -3.90 -5.12
N LEU A 108 -3.31 -4.03 -4.85
CA LEU A 108 -2.25 -4.00 -5.85
C LEU A 108 -2.27 -5.28 -6.70
N ASN A 109 -1.94 -5.18 -7.99
CA ASN A 109 -2.00 -6.28 -8.95
C ASN A 109 -0.69 -6.44 -9.73
N GLY A 110 -0.43 -7.69 -10.16
CA GLY A 110 0.71 -8.05 -10.99
C GLY A 110 2.05 -7.68 -10.39
N ASN A 111 2.96 -7.25 -11.27
CA ASN A 111 4.32 -6.87 -10.93
C ASN A 111 4.36 -5.40 -10.53
N ILE A 112 5.10 -5.08 -9.47
CA ILE A 112 5.02 -3.80 -8.79
C ILE A 112 6.41 -3.20 -8.65
N ALA A 113 6.64 -2.04 -9.26
CA ALA A 113 7.81 -1.22 -8.98
C ALA A 113 7.46 -0.12 -7.98
N ILE A 114 8.39 0.21 -7.07
CA ILE A 114 8.22 1.26 -6.07
C ILE A 114 9.23 2.38 -6.29
N GLU A 115 8.78 3.63 -6.22
CA GLU A 115 9.61 4.82 -6.32
C GLU A 115 9.18 5.86 -5.27
N LYS A 116 10.12 6.68 -4.78
CA LYS A 116 9.81 7.82 -3.90
C LYS A 116 9.72 9.08 -4.76
N ILE A 117 8.63 9.84 -4.62
CA ILE A 117 8.46 11.13 -5.29
C ILE A 117 8.35 12.20 -4.22
N ASN A 118 9.14 13.25 -4.34
CA ASN A 118 9.10 14.40 -3.44
C ASN A 118 8.64 15.63 -4.21
N THR A 119 7.67 16.34 -3.63
CA THR A 119 7.24 17.67 -4.07
C THR A 119 7.64 18.70 -3.02
N SER A 120 7.27 19.97 -3.20
CA SER A 120 7.55 21.03 -2.23
C SER A 120 6.99 20.78 -0.85
N ALA A 121 5.80 20.16 -0.74
CA ALA A 121 5.11 20.00 0.54
C ALA A 121 4.74 18.55 0.89
N LYS A 122 4.85 17.61 -0.07
CA LYS A 122 4.42 16.22 0.11
C LYS A 122 5.47 15.23 -0.36
N GLU A 123 5.66 14.21 0.44
CA GLU A 123 6.38 13.00 0.08
C GLU A 123 5.39 11.89 -0.31
N PHE A 124 5.71 11.22 -1.40
CA PHE A 124 4.92 10.12 -1.93
C PHE A 124 5.76 8.86 -2.06
N VAL A 125 5.12 7.73 -1.81
CA VAL A 125 5.55 6.44 -2.36
C VAL A 125 4.66 6.15 -3.56
N LYS A 126 5.26 6.00 -4.73
CA LYS A 126 4.60 5.58 -5.96
C LYS A 126 4.74 4.07 -6.10
N ALA A 127 3.63 3.40 -6.42
CA ALA A 127 3.63 2.03 -6.92
C ALA A 127 3.18 2.01 -8.38
N ASP A 128 4.04 1.51 -9.26
CA ASP A 128 3.76 1.25 -10.68
C ASP A 128 3.46 -0.24 -10.85
N GLU A 129 2.21 -0.56 -11.16
CA GLU A 129 1.70 -1.92 -11.32
C GLU A 129 1.62 -2.28 -12.80
N VAL A 130 2.00 -3.51 -13.16
CA VAL A 130 1.86 -4.08 -14.50
C VAL A 130 1.17 -5.43 -14.40
N TYR A 131 0.00 -5.58 -15.03
CA TYR A 131 -0.78 -6.81 -14.96
C TYR A 131 -1.59 -7.08 -16.23
N LEU A 132 -2.00 -8.34 -16.37
CA LEU A 132 -2.91 -8.77 -17.43
C LEU A 132 -4.35 -8.82 -16.91
N SER A 133 -5.28 -8.40 -17.76
CA SER A 133 -6.71 -8.67 -17.64
C SER A 133 -7.16 -9.51 -18.83
N LYS A 134 -8.12 -10.42 -18.61
CA LYS A 134 -8.68 -11.28 -19.68
C LYS A 134 -7.58 -11.98 -20.51
N ASP A 135 -6.53 -12.45 -19.84
CA ASP A 135 -5.32 -13.12 -20.37
C ASP A 135 -4.48 -12.36 -21.42
N THR A 136 -4.97 -11.25 -21.97
CA THR A 136 -4.42 -10.63 -23.19
C THR A 136 -4.34 -9.10 -23.12
N LEU A 137 -5.08 -8.48 -22.21
CA LEU A 137 -5.11 -7.03 -22.05
C LEU A 137 -4.05 -6.62 -21.03
N LEU A 138 -2.98 -5.97 -21.49
CA LEU A 138 -1.94 -5.47 -20.61
C LEU A 138 -2.33 -4.10 -20.08
N LEU A 139 -2.27 -3.94 -18.76
CA LEU A 139 -2.59 -2.73 -18.04
C LEU A 139 -1.39 -2.29 -17.21
N ASN A 140 -1.13 -0.99 -17.21
CA ASN A 140 -0.32 -0.37 -16.18
C ASN A 140 -1.20 0.53 -15.33
N ARG A 141 -0.96 0.53 -14.02
CA ARG A 141 -1.66 1.38 -13.06
C ARG A 141 -0.67 2.01 -12.10
N ILE A 142 -0.88 3.29 -11.82
CA ILE A 142 -0.10 4.00 -10.81
C ILE A 142 -0.95 4.16 -9.56
N SER A 143 -0.32 4.00 -8.41
CA SER A 143 -0.85 4.35 -7.09
C SER A 143 0.12 5.31 -6.40
N LEU A 144 -0.36 6.45 -5.89
CA LEU A 144 0.44 7.37 -5.06
C LEU A 144 -0.08 7.34 -3.63
N TYR A 145 0.82 7.00 -2.71
CA TYR A 145 0.59 7.03 -1.28
C TYR A 145 1.25 8.28 -0.72
N SER A 146 0.45 9.22 -0.21
CA SER A 146 0.99 10.42 0.44
C SER A 146 1.24 10.12 1.91
N ILE A 147 2.36 10.63 2.41
CA ILE A 147 2.75 10.53 3.80
C ILE A 147 2.79 11.95 4.35
N GLU A 148 1.86 12.26 5.27
CA GLU A 148 1.74 13.58 5.86
C GLU A 148 1.64 13.45 7.39
N ARG A 149 2.69 13.87 8.10
CA ARG A 149 2.80 14.00 9.58
C ARG A 149 2.62 12.76 10.43
N ASP A 150 1.47 12.09 10.34
CA ASP A 150 1.06 10.90 11.11
C ASP A 150 0.00 10.10 10.34
N ARG A 151 -0.22 10.42 9.06
CA ARG A 151 -1.23 9.80 8.22
C ARG A 151 -0.60 9.37 6.92
N VAL A 152 -1.00 8.19 6.48
CA VAL A 152 -0.67 7.65 5.18
C VAL A 152 -1.97 7.36 4.46
N SER A 153 -2.09 7.76 3.21
CA SER A 153 -3.31 7.56 2.43
C SER A 153 -2.98 7.33 0.96
N LEU A 154 -3.72 6.43 0.31
CA LEU A 154 -3.77 6.35 -1.14
C LEU A 154 -4.49 7.59 -1.66
N VAL A 155 -3.74 8.53 -2.23
CA VAL A 155 -4.27 9.83 -2.68
C VAL A 155 -4.52 9.90 -4.18
N PHE A 156 -3.99 8.97 -4.96
CA PHE A 156 -4.19 8.94 -6.40
C PHE A 156 -4.01 7.51 -6.91
N ARG A 157 -4.94 7.07 -7.77
CA ARG A 157 -4.80 5.81 -8.50
C ARG A 157 -5.49 5.93 -9.84
N THR A 158 -4.76 5.61 -10.91
CA THR A 158 -5.31 5.61 -12.27
C THR A 158 -4.49 4.70 -13.16
N HIS A 159 -5.11 4.18 -14.22
CA HIS A 159 -4.34 3.48 -15.25
C HIS A 159 -3.48 4.47 -16.04
N THR A 160 -2.31 4.02 -16.48
CA THR A 160 -1.38 4.81 -17.30
C THR A 160 -1.06 4.15 -18.62
N LYS A 161 -1.37 2.87 -18.78
CA LYS A 161 -1.22 2.15 -20.05
C LYS A 161 -2.33 1.12 -20.20
N PHE A 162 -2.79 0.97 -21.44
CA PHE A 162 -3.67 -0.10 -21.87
C PHE A 162 -3.23 -0.61 -23.24
N VAL A 163 -2.94 -1.89 -23.35
CA VAL A 163 -2.58 -2.55 -24.61
C VAL A 163 -3.55 -3.68 -24.89
N LYS A 164 -4.06 -3.70 -26.11
CA LYS A 164 -4.84 -4.78 -26.69
C LYS A 164 -4.25 -5.13 -28.08
N PRO A 165 -4.61 -6.26 -28.71
CA PRO A 165 -4.02 -6.66 -29.98
C PRO A 165 -4.05 -5.54 -31.04
N GLY A 166 -2.87 -5.05 -31.44
CA GLY A 166 -2.71 -3.99 -32.45
C GLY A 166 -2.93 -2.55 -31.97
N TYR A 167 -3.20 -2.32 -30.69
CA TYR A 167 -3.45 -0.99 -30.14
C TYR A 167 -2.76 -0.79 -28.80
N GLU A 168 -2.11 0.36 -28.64
CA GLU A 168 -1.54 0.81 -27.37
C GLU A 168 -2.04 2.23 -27.08
N TYR A 169 -2.44 2.43 -25.83
CA TYR A 169 -2.94 3.68 -25.31
C TYR A 169 -2.20 4.01 -24.02
N LEU A 170 -1.85 5.29 -23.85
CA LEU A 170 -1.09 5.78 -22.72
C LEU A 170 -1.80 6.98 -22.09
N GLN A 171 -1.66 7.11 -20.79
CA GLN A 171 -1.99 8.31 -20.03
C GLN A 171 -0.72 8.73 -19.27
N ASP A 172 0.00 9.69 -19.84
CA ASP A 172 1.24 10.21 -19.28
C ASP A 172 0.95 11.22 -18.18
N ILE A 173 1.61 11.09 -17.03
CA ILE A 173 1.56 12.13 -15.99
C ILE A 173 2.51 13.25 -16.41
N ILE A 174 1.95 14.44 -16.68
CA ILE A 174 2.72 15.61 -17.13
C ILE A 174 3.04 16.59 -16.01
N GLU A 175 2.29 16.54 -14.91
CA GLU A 175 2.50 17.42 -13.75
C GLU A 175 2.01 16.73 -12.48
N ILE A 176 2.82 16.79 -11.42
CA ILE A 176 2.41 16.45 -10.06
C ILE A 176 2.74 17.65 -9.18
N SER A 177 1.72 18.22 -8.54
CA SER A 177 1.88 19.29 -7.56
C SER A 177 1.02 19.03 -6.32
N ASP A 178 1.17 19.88 -5.32
CA ASP A 178 0.40 19.79 -4.07
C ASP A 178 -1.12 19.93 -4.30
N THR A 179 -1.52 20.59 -5.41
CA THR A 179 -2.91 20.96 -5.70
C THR A 179 -3.54 20.19 -6.85
N LEU A 180 -2.75 19.67 -7.78
CA LEU A 180 -3.27 18.91 -8.91
C LEU A 180 -2.28 17.86 -9.43
N ILE A 181 -2.81 16.88 -10.13
CA ILE A 181 -2.09 15.99 -11.04
C ILE A 181 -2.70 16.19 -12.42
N LYS A 182 -1.86 16.45 -13.42
CA LYS A 182 -2.29 16.62 -14.81
C LYS A 182 -1.77 15.46 -15.63
N THR A 183 -2.63 14.90 -16.46
CA THR A 183 -2.29 13.81 -17.37
C THR A 183 -2.61 14.17 -18.81
N LYS A 184 -1.97 13.47 -19.75
CA LYS A 184 -2.24 13.58 -21.19
C LYS A 184 -2.37 12.20 -21.82
N ILE A 185 -3.43 12.01 -22.59
CA ILE A 185 -3.74 10.73 -23.22
C ILE A 185 -3.16 10.70 -24.64
N SER A 186 -2.51 9.59 -24.99
CA SER A 186 -1.97 9.33 -26.32
C SER A 186 -2.24 7.87 -26.75
N GLY A 187 -1.99 7.53 -28.02
CA GLY A 187 -2.15 6.17 -28.51
C GLY A 187 -1.76 5.98 -29.98
N THR A 188 -1.64 4.72 -30.40
CA THR A 188 -1.04 4.33 -31.69
C THR A 188 -1.90 4.64 -32.93
N ARG A 189 -3.18 4.99 -32.77
CA ARG A 189 -4.06 5.47 -33.85
C ARG A 189 -4.80 6.72 -33.40
N ARG A 190 -5.32 7.53 -34.33
CA ARG A 190 -6.25 8.62 -33.96
C ARG A 190 -7.52 8.01 -33.36
N PHE A 191 -7.70 8.14 -32.05
CA PHE A 191 -8.92 7.77 -31.33
C PHE A 191 -9.43 8.99 -30.58
N ALA A 192 -10.70 8.94 -30.14
CA ALA A 192 -11.40 10.12 -29.64
C ALA A 192 -10.71 10.84 -28.44
N LEU A 193 -9.84 10.14 -27.70
CA LEU A 193 -9.13 10.69 -26.55
C LEU A 193 -7.68 11.10 -26.83
N THR A 194 -7.16 10.92 -28.06
CA THR A 194 -5.78 11.32 -28.38
C THR A 194 -5.59 12.82 -28.13
N ASN A 195 -4.53 13.18 -27.43
CA ASN A 195 -4.18 14.54 -27.00
C ASN A 195 -5.18 15.20 -26.05
N ARG A 196 -6.07 14.43 -25.41
CA ARG A 196 -6.89 14.97 -24.32
C ARG A 196 -6.11 15.00 -23.03
N GLU A 197 -6.33 16.05 -22.26
CA GLU A 197 -5.79 16.18 -20.91
C GLU A 197 -6.87 15.87 -19.88
N ASP A 198 -6.46 15.31 -18.75
CA ASP A 198 -7.29 15.17 -17.57
C ASP A 198 -6.59 15.84 -16.37
N VAL A 199 -7.38 16.52 -15.54
CA VAL A 199 -6.88 17.28 -14.40
C VAL A 199 -7.53 16.74 -13.13
N PHE A 200 -6.72 16.12 -12.29
CA PHE A 200 -7.12 15.62 -10.99
C PHE A 200 -6.79 16.68 -9.94
N LYS A 201 -7.80 17.34 -9.40
CA LYS A 201 -7.62 18.36 -8.35
C LYS A 201 -7.63 17.70 -6.99
N PHE A 202 -6.76 18.16 -6.09
CA PHE A 202 -6.74 17.68 -4.71
C PHE A 202 -8.02 18.11 -3.98
N ASN A 203 -8.81 17.13 -3.58
CA ASN A 203 -10.00 17.32 -2.78
C ASN A 203 -9.61 17.24 -1.29
N SER A 204 -9.69 18.37 -0.58
CA SER A 204 -9.29 18.46 0.83
C SER A 204 -10.22 17.72 1.79
N SER A 205 -11.47 17.45 1.39
CA SER A 205 -12.45 16.68 2.17
C SER A 205 -12.16 15.19 2.06
N GLU A 206 -11.89 14.71 0.84
CA GLU A 206 -11.62 13.28 0.57
C GLU A 206 -10.14 12.92 0.73
N LYS A 207 -9.27 13.91 0.91
CA LYS A 207 -7.80 13.76 1.03
C LYS A 207 -7.17 13.02 -0.14
N LYS A 208 -7.69 13.22 -1.36
CA LYS A 208 -7.20 12.57 -2.58
C LYS A 208 -7.37 13.46 -3.81
N TYR A 209 -6.62 13.18 -4.86
CA TYR A 209 -6.74 13.80 -6.17
C TYR A 209 -7.92 13.17 -6.92
N THR A 210 -8.83 13.99 -7.41
CA THR A 210 -10.05 13.55 -8.11
C THR A 210 -10.22 14.30 -9.41
N SER A 211 -10.61 13.58 -10.47
CA SER A 211 -11.04 14.18 -11.74
C SER A 211 -12.56 14.11 -11.85
N SER A 212 -13.17 15.15 -12.41
CA SER A 212 -14.58 15.15 -12.79
C SER A 212 -14.87 14.33 -14.04
N GLN A 213 -13.84 13.97 -14.82
CA GLN A 213 -13.98 13.27 -16.11
C GLN A 213 -13.44 11.84 -16.04
N ASN A 214 -12.31 11.63 -15.38
CA ASN A 214 -11.58 10.37 -15.30
C ASN A 214 -11.49 9.63 -16.66
N LEU A 215 -11.06 10.36 -17.69
CA LEU A 215 -11.28 10.00 -19.10
C LEU A 215 -10.71 8.61 -19.45
N PHE A 216 -9.50 8.32 -18.97
CA PHE A 216 -8.78 7.11 -19.35
C PHE A 216 -9.29 5.86 -18.63
N ASP A 217 -9.61 5.95 -17.34
CA ASP A 217 -10.18 4.82 -16.60
C ASP A 217 -11.58 4.46 -17.11
N ILE A 218 -12.41 5.46 -17.46
CA ILE A 218 -13.72 5.21 -18.09
C ILE A 218 -13.54 4.50 -19.43
N PHE A 219 -12.59 4.95 -20.26
CA PHE A 219 -12.27 4.30 -21.53
C PHE A 219 -11.83 2.85 -21.34
N ILE A 220 -10.87 2.59 -20.45
CA ILE A 220 -10.37 1.23 -20.17
C ILE A 220 -11.48 0.33 -19.67
N LYS A 221 -12.32 0.82 -18.76
CA LYS A 221 -13.45 0.05 -18.25
C LYS A 221 -14.36 -0.41 -19.40
N ASN A 222 -14.73 0.52 -20.28
CA ASN A 222 -15.56 0.20 -21.45
C ASN A 222 -14.86 -0.78 -22.40
N GLU A 223 -13.55 -0.65 -22.62
CA GLU A 223 -12.78 -1.56 -23.47
C GLU A 223 -12.72 -2.97 -22.89
N ILE A 224 -12.54 -3.12 -21.58
CA ILE A 224 -12.51 -4.42 -20.89
C ILE A 224 -13.91 -5.06 -20.88
N GLU A 225 -14.96 -4.29 -20.61
CA GLU A 225 -16.34 -4.79 -20.56
C GLU A 225 -16.83 -5.29 -21.92
N ASN A 226 -16.43 -4.63 -23.01
CA ASN A 226 -16.78 -5.01 -24.38
C ASN A 226 -15.75 -5.94 -25.04
N PHE A 227 -14.73 -6.38 -24.31
CA PHE A 227 -13.73 -7.28 -24.86
C PHE A 227 -14.30 -8.70 -24.99
N ASP A 228 -14.43 -9.17 -26.23
CA ASP A 228 -14.83 -10.55 -26.52
C ASP A 228 -13.71 -11.51 -26.11
N PHE A 229 -13.80 -12.00 -24.88
CA PHE A 229 -12.77 -12.83 -24.26
C PHE A 229 -12.86 -14.27 -24.76
N SER A 230 -11.84 -14.70 -25.48
CA SER A 230 -11.55 -16.11 -25.73
C SER A 230 -10.38 -16.56 -24.86
N PRO A 231 -10.57 -17.45 -23.87
CA PRO A 231 -9.50 -17.88 -22.98
C PRO A 231 -8.36 -18.52 -23.78
N VAL A 232 -7.16 -18.01 -23.59
CA VAL A 232 -5.95 -18.54 -24.26
C VAL A 232 -5.54 -19.87 -23.63
N LYS A 233 -5.87 -20.09 -22.35
CA LYS A 233 -5.70 -21.35 -21.64
C LYS A 233 -7.06 -21.90 -21.22
N LYS A 234 -7.29 -23.21 -21.41
CA LYS A 234 -8.46 -23.88 -20.83
C LYS A 234 -8.43 -23.67 -19.32
N GLN A 235 -9.50 -23.08 -18.77
CA GLN A 235 -9.71 -23.09 -17.33
C GLN A 235 -9.92 -24.54 -16.91
N LEU A 236 -9.24 -24.97 -15.85
CA LEU A 236 -9.58 -26.22 -15.19
C LEU A 236 -10.95 -25.99 -14.54
N THR A 237 -11.98 -26.62 -15.07
CA THR A 237 -13.23 -26.79 -14.34
C THR A 237 -12.95 -27.77 -13.19
N GLU A 238 -13.05 -27.28 -11.96
CA GLU A 238 -13.17 -28.13 -10.76
C GLU A 238 -14.48 -28.93 -10.79
#